data_AF-A0A8T3SCD8-F1
#
_entry.id   AF-A0A8T3SCD8-F1
#
_cell.length_a   1.000
_cell.length_b   1.000
_cell.length_c   1.000
_cell.angle_alpha   90.00
_cell.angle_beta   90.00
_cell.angle_gamma   90.00
#
_symmetry.space_group_name_H-M   'P 1'
#
loop_
_entity.id
_entity.type
_entity.pdbx_description
1 polymer ?
#
loop_
_entity_poly.entity_id
_entity_poly.type
_entity_poly.pdbx_seq_one_letter_code
_entity_poly.pdbx_strand_id
1 'polypeptide(L)'
;MIKALRTFRVHPRLPAELQPLTDLAANLRWAWDQPTEELFRWADPDAWEEVGRNPVALLGSLSPQRAETLVEDAAFLSQLAEVHGDLQRYLSRPRWAQSHKPQPPRIAYFSPEFGISSA
;
A
#
# COMPACT_ATOMS: atom_id res chain seq x y z
N MET A 1 17.80 22.34 -30.08
CA MET A 1 17.26 21.01 -29.71
C MET A 1 17.38 20.90 -28.18
N ILE A 2 16.33 21.21 -27.41
CA ILE A 2 16.42 21.24 -25.94
C ILE A 2 16.11 19.85 -25.40
N LYS A 3 17.02 19.35 -24.57
CA LYS A 3 17.14 17.97 -24.09
C LYS A 3 16.64 17.88 -22.65
N ALA A 4 15.72 16.94 -22.42
CA ALA A 4 15.26 16.31 -21.18
C ALA A 4 14.79 17.21 -20.01
N LEU A 5 13.46 17.24 -19.81
CA LEU A 5 12.86 17.42 -18.48
C LEU A 5 13.22 16.21 -17.62
N ARG A 6 14.18 16.36 -16.69
CA ARG A 6 14.33 15.41 -15.59
C ARG A 6 13.20 15.67 -14.61
N THR A 7 12.20 14.78 -14.58
CA THR A 7 11.14 14.84 -13.56
C THR A 7 11.71 14.32 -12.24
N PHE A 8 12.00 15.24 -11.32
CA PHE A 8 12.27 14.88 -9.92
C PHE A 8 10.93 14.80 -9.20
N ARG A 9 10.48 13.59 -8.85
CA ARG A 9 9.36 13.40 -7.93
C ARG A 9 9.89 13.49 -6.51
N VAL A 10 9.68 14.63 -5.87
CA VAL A 10 9.86 14.75 -4.42
C VAL A 10 8.65 14.07 -3.79
N HIS A 11 8.87 13.00 -3.03
CA HIS A 11 7.83 12.42 -2.20
C HIS A 11 7.82 13.19 -0.87
N PRO A 12 6.74 13.93 -0.55
CA PRO A 12 6.61 14.49 0.78
C PRO A 12 6.74 13.34 1.78
N ARG A 13 7.57 13.51 2.82
CA ARG A 13 7.54 12.53 3.92
C ARG A 13 6.20 12.70 4.61
N LEU A 14 5.40 11.63 4.62
CA LEU A 14 4.18 11.59 5.41
C LEU A 14 4.50 11.85 6.89
N PRO A 15 3.60 12.49 7.65
CA PRO A 15 3.64 12.51 9.10
C PRO A 15 3.85 11.10 9.68
N ALA A 16 4.45 11.01 10.87
CA ALA A 16 4.83 9.73 11.48
C ALA A 16 3.62 8.80 11.67
N GLU A 17 2.48 9.38 12.01
CA GLU A 17 1.18 8.74 12.22
C GLU A 17 0.64 8.08 10.95
N LEU A 18 0.99 8.63 9.78
CA LEU A 18 0.54 8.16 8.47
C LEU A 18 1.57 7.25 7.77
N GLN A 19 2.75 7.03 8.35
CA GLN A 19 3.77 6.12 7.81
C GLN A 19 3.23 4.71 7.49
N PRO A 20 2.31 4.10 8.28
CA PRO A 20 1.77 2.77 7.97
C PRO A 20 1.09 2.68 6.59
N LEU A 21 0.61 3.79 6.02
CA LEU A 21 0.07 3.80 4.65
C LEU A 21 1.12 3.41 3.60
N THR A 22 2.40 3.70 3.85
CA THR A 22 3.50 3.35 2.95
C THR A 22 3.69 1.83 2.88
N ASP A 23 3.63 1.16 4.03
CA ASP A 23 3.72 -0.30 4.11
C ASP A 23 2.54 -0.98 3.41
N LEU A 24 1.33 -0.44 3.60
CA LEU A 24 0.13 -0.92 2.92
C LEU A 24 0.23 -0.73 1.40
N ALA A 25 0.72 0.43 0.93
CA ALA A 25 0.87 0.71 -0.50
C ALA A 25 1.95 -0.17 -1.16
N ALA A 26 2.99 -0.52 -0.41
CA ALA A 26 4.08 -1.39 -0.87
C ALA A 26 3.71 -2.88 -0.92
N ASN A 27 2.56 -3.28 -0.38
CA ASN A 27 2.13 -4.68 -0.36
C ASN A 27 0.93 -4.91 -1.27
N LEU A 28 1.09 -5.71 -2.33
CA LEU A 28 0.04 -5.98 -3.32
C LEU A 28 -1.28 -6.55 -2.76
N ARG A 29 -1.32 -6.98 -1.49
CA ARG A 29 -2.56 -7.37 -0.81
C ARG A 29 -3.66 -6.32 -0.94
N TRP A 30 -3.32 -5.03 -1.01
CA TRP A 30 -4.32 -3.96 -1.20
C TRP A 30 -5.20 -4.17 -2.43
N ALA A 31 -4.72 -4.87 -3.47
CA ALA A 31 -5.46 -5.09 -4.72
C ALA A 31 -6.65 -6.06 -4.58
N TRP A 32 -6.74 -6.80 -3.47
CA TRP A 32 -7.86 -7.71 -3.19
C TRP A 32 -8.38 -7.61 -1.75
N ASP A 33 -7.81 -6.73 -0.93
CA ASP A 33 -8.22 -6.51 0.45
C ASP A 33 -9.08 -5.24 0.53
N GLN A 34 -10.40 -5.45 0.58
CA GLN A 34 -11.39 -4.38 0.58
C GLN A 34 -11.16 -3.33 1.70
N PRO A 35 -10.86 -3.70 2.96
CA PRO A 35 -10.56 -2.71 4.01
C PRO A 35 -9.37 -1.81 3.67
N THR A 36 -8.32 -2.36 3.05
CA THR A 36 -7.16 -1.59 2.60
C THR A 36 -7.52 -0.65 1.46
N GLU A 37 -8.32 -1.09 0.48
CA GLU A 37 -8.80 -0.25 -0.61
C GLU A 37 -9.67 0.93 -0.10
N GLU A 38 -10.60 0.64 0.82
CA GLU A 38 -11.48 1.64 1.43
C GLU A 38 -10.70 2.68 2.23
N LEU A 39 -9.63 2.26 2.91
CA LEU A 39 -8.73 3.16 3.63
C LEU A 39 -8.02 4.14 2.68
N PHE A 40 -7.52 3.66 1.53
CA PHE A 40 -6.93 4.55 0.52
C PHE A 40 -7.95 5.49 -0.10
N ARG A 41 -9.17 5.01 -0.34
CA ARG A 41 -10.27 5.87 -0.80
C ARG A 41 -10.66 6.92 0.23
N TRP A 42 -10.67 6.60 1.52
CA TRP A 42 -10.94 7.58 2.58
C TRP A 42 -9.82 8.62 2.68
N ALA A 43 -8.56 8.23 2.47
CA ALA A 43 -7.44 9.16 2.54
C ALA A 43 -7.64 10.38 1.62
N ASP A 44 -8.06 10.17 0.36
CA ASP A 44 -8.52 11.24 -0.53
C ASP A 44 -9.38 10.63 -1.66
N PRO A 45 -10.72 10.74 -1.58
CA PRO A 45 -11.62 10.08 -2.54
C PRO A 45 -11.44 10.55 -3.98
N ASP A 46 -11.20 11.85 -4.17
CA ASP A 46 -11.06 12.43 -5.50
C ASP A 46 -9.71 12.04 -6.10
N ALA A 47 -8.63 12.22 -5.34
CA ALA A 47 -7.30 11.81 -5.80
C ALA A 47 -7.20 10.30 -6.04
N TRP A 48 -7.90 9.48 -5.25
CA TRP A 48 -7.92 8.02 -5.42
C TRP A 48 -8.42 7.59 -6.79
N GLU A 49 -9.50 8.19 -7.27
CA GLU A 49 -10.02 7.91 -8.61
C GLU A 49 -9.15 8.57 -9.70
N GLU A 50 -8.63 9.79 -9.48
CA GLU A 50 -7.75 10.47 -10.43
C GLU A 50 -6.45 9.70 -10.71
N VAL A 51 -5.86 9.08 -9.70
CA VAL A 51 -4.63 8.27 -9.85
C VAL A 51 -4.92 6.83 -10.29
N GLY A 52 -6.18 6.52 -10.64
CA GLY A 52 -6.59 5.20 -11.11
C GLY A 52 -6.42 4.11 -10.06
N ARG A 53 -6.71 4.41 -8.80
CA ARG A 53 -6.62 3.47 -7.67
C ARG A 53 -5.22 2.93 -7.42
N ASN A 54 -4.22 3.77 -7.66
CA ASN A 54 -2.82 3.49 -7.37
C ASN A 54 -2.42 4.10 -6.00
N PRO A 55 -2.20 3.28 -4.96
CA PRO A 55 -1.92 3.80 -3.62
C PRO A 55 -0.58 4.53 -3.52
N VAL A 56 0.43 4.14 -4.29
CA VAL A 56 1.73 4.85 -4.29
C VAL A 56 1.59 6.25 -4.91
N ALA A 57 0.83 6.35 -6.00
CA ALA A 57 0.55 7.63 -6.64
C ALA A 57 -0.30 8.54 -5.74
N LEU A 58 -1.31 7.99 -5.07
CA LEU A 58 -2.14 8.68 -4.08
C LEU A 58 -1.29 9.31 -2.96
N LEU A 59 -0.39 8.53 -2.34
CA LEU A 59 0.45 9.05 -1.26
C LEU A 59 1.40 10.16 -1.75
N GLY A 60 1.83 10.08 -3.00
CA GLY A 60 2.63 11.13 -3.64
C GLY A 60 1.86 12.40 -4.00
N SER A 61 0.52 12.35 -4.09
CA SER A 61 -0.35 13.48 -4.40
C SER A 61 -0.98 14.15 -3.17
N LEU A 62 -0.90 13.52 -2.00
CA LEU A 62 -1.45 14.09 -0.75
C LEU A 62 -0.80 15.44 -0.44
N SER A 63 -1.64 16.47 -0.34
CA SER A 63 -1.21 17.78 0.13
C SER A 63 -0.86 17.76 1.63
N PRO A 64 0.03 18.63 2.10
CA PRO A 64 0.30 18.76 3.54
C PRO A 64 -0.96 18.99 4.37
N GLN A 65 -1.88 19.83 3.89
CA GLN A 65 -3.13 20.15 4.58
C GLN A 65 -4.04 18.92 4.69
N ARG A 66 -4.11 18.10 3.63
CA ARG A 66 -4.88 16.86 3.67
C ARG A 66 -4.26 15.86 4.64
N ALA A 67 -2.94 15.72 4.63
CA ALA A 67 -2.23 14.87 5.59
C ALA A 67 -2.47 15.32 7.04
N GLU A 68 -2.42 16.62 7.33
CA GLU A 68 -2.76 17.18 8.64
C GLU A 68 -4.19 16.83 9.05
N THR A 69 -5.17 16.98 8.15
CA THR A 69 -6.57 16.59 8.42
C THR A 69 -6.71 15.11 8.75
N LEU A 70 -5.97 14.23 8.06
CA LEU A 70 -5.99 12.79 8.34
C LEU A 70 -5.33 12.44 9.67
N VAL A 71 -4.32 13.19 10.10
CA VAL A 71 -3.69 13.03 11.43
C VAL A 71 -4.64 13.46 12.55
N GLU A 72 -5.50 14.45 12.31
CA GLU A 72 -6.50 14.89 13.29
C GLU A 72 -7.75 13.99 13.32
N ASP A 73 -7.97 13.17 12.30
CA ASP A 73 -9.08 12.22 12.21
C ASP A 73 -8.77 10.93 13.00
N ALA A 74 -9.21 10.88 14.25
CA ALA A 74 -9.03 9.72 15.12
C ALA A 74 -9.66 8.43 14.57
N ALA A 75 -10.76 8.52 13.81
CA ALA A 75 -11.41 7.35 13.23
C ALA A 75 -10.56 6.80 12.08
N PHE A 76 -9.99 7.68 11.25
CA PHE A 76 -9.06 7.29 10.19
C PHE A 76 -7.81 6.61 10.78
N LEU A 77 -7.19 7.20 11.81
CA LEU A 77 -6.00 6.62 12.44
C LEU A 77 -6.29 5.25 13.10
N SER A 78 -7.46 5.09 13.70
CA SER A 78 -7.89 3.79 14.25
C SER A 78 -8.01 2.74 13.15
N GLN A 79 -8.65 3.08 12.04
CA GLN A 79 -8.81 2.16 10.90
C GLN A 79 -7.44 1.84 10.27
N LEU A 80 -6.56 2.83 10.12
CA LEU A 80 -5.20 2.64 9.64
C LEU A 80 -4.42 1.64 10.50
N ALA A 81 -4.49 1.79 11.83
CA ALA A 81 -3.83 0.88 12.76
C ALA A 81 -4.40 -0.53 12.69
N GLU A 82 -5.73 -0.68 12.53
CA GLU A 82 -6.39 -1.98 12.40
C GLU A 82 -5.96 -2.71 11.12
N VAL A 83 -6.04 -2.03 9.98
CA VAL A 83 -5.70 -2.58 8.65
C VAL A 83 -4.21 -2.91 8.57
N HIS A 84 -3.33 -2.01 9.04
CA HIS A 84 -1.90 -2.28 9.09
C HIS A 84 -1.58 -3.44 10.04
N GLY A 85 -2.17 -3.46 11.23
CA GLY A 85 -2.02 -4.57 12.17
C GLY A 85 -2.48 -5.90 11.59
N ASP A 86 -3.53 -5.90 10.77
CA ASP A 86 -3.98 -7.10 10.06
C ASP A 86 -2.97 -7.58 9.02
N LEU A 87 -2.38 -6.67 8.24
CA LEU A 87 -1.28 -7.01 7.34
C LEU A 87 -0.10 -7.63 8.11
N GLN A 88 0.30 -7.05 9.23
CA GLN A 88 1.40 -7.59 10.04
C GLN A 88 1.09 -8.99 10.58
N ARG A 89 -0.14 -9.23 11.04
CA ARG A 89 -0.59 -10.57 11.46
C ARG A 89 -0.59 -11.56 10.30
N TYR A 90 -1.05 -11.15 9.12
CA TYR A 90 -1.06 -11.98 7.93
C TYR A 90 0.35 -12.43 7.53
N LEU A 91 1.31 -11.50 7.52
CA LEU A 91 2.70 -11.77 7.11
C LEU A 91 3.49 -12.58 8.14
N SER A 92 3.16 -12.48 9.44
CA SER A 92 3.87 -13.16 10.52
C SER A 92 3.33 -14.55 10.88
N ARG A 93 2.12 -14.91 10.42
CA ARG A 93 1.52 -16.22 10.72
C ARG A 93 2.36 -17.37 10.16
N PRO A 94 2.59 -18.44 10.95
CA PRO A 94 3.22 -19.66 10.45
C PRO A 94 2.44 -20.22 9.27
N ARG A 95 3.12 -20.44 8.14
CA ARG A 95 2.51 -20.99 6.93
C ARG A 95 2.46 -22.50 7.02
N TRP A 96 1.43 -23.11 6.41
CA TRP A 96 1.25 -24.57 6.35
C TRP A 96 2.54 -25.32 6.01
N ALA A 97 3.29 -24.87 5.00
CA ALA A 97 4.52 -25.52 4.56
C ALA A 97 5.65 -25.51 5.61
N GLN A 98 5.65 -24.54 6.52
CA GLN A 98 6.66 -24.42 7.58
C GLN A 98 6.42 -25.40 8.71
N SER A 99 5.16 -25.76 8.99
CA SER A 99 4.77 -26.70 10.04
C SER A 99 4.69 -28.16 9.59
N HIS A 100 4.72 -28.44 8.28
CA HIS A 100 4.61 -29.80 7.75
C HIS A 100 5.91 -30.61 7.82
N LYS A 101 5.78 -31.89 8.21
CA LYS A 101 6.84 -32.91 8.19
C LYS A 101 6.35 -34.17 7.48
N PRO A 102 7.08 -34.70 6.47
CA PRO A 102 8.31 -34.14 5.88
C PRO A 102 8.07 -32.78 5.20
N GLN A 103 9.15 -32.03 4.94
CA GLN A 103 9.02 -30.74 4.24
C GLN A 103 8.37 -30.96 2.86
N PRO A 104 7.41 -30.12 2.46
CA PRO A 104 6.81 -30.23 1.13
C PRO A 104 7.84 -29.92 0.03
N PRO A 105 7.67 -30.48 -1.18
CA PRO A 105 8.56 -30.20 -2.30
C PRO A 105 8.50 -28.72 -2.70
N ARG A 106 9.59 -28.20 -3.29
CA ARG A 106 9.61 -26.84 -3.86
C ARG A 106 8.78 -26.82 -5.14
N ILE A 107 7.86 -25.88 -5.24
CA ILE A 107 6.97 -25.70 -6.40
C ILE A 107 7.26 -24.34 -7.01
N ALA A 108 7.50 -24.30 -8.33
CA ALA A 108 7.56 -23.05 -9.10
C ALA A 108 6.24 -22.90 -9.87
N TYR A 109 5.51 -21.82 -9.61
CA TYR A 109 4.29 -21.48 -10.32
C TYR A 109 4.60 -20.39 -11.36
N PHE A 110 4.34 -20.67 -12.63
CA PHE A 110 4.47 -19.72 -13.72
C PHE A 110 3.08 -19.39 -14.24
N SER A 111 2.71 -18.11 -14.17
CA SER A 111 1.53 -17.60 -14.87
C SER A 111 1.95 -16.48 -15.82
N PRO A 112 1.63 -16.58 -17.12
CA PRO A 112 1.89 -15.50 -18.07
C PRO A 112 0.99 -14.27 -17.84
N GLU A 113 -0.09 -14.40 -17.07
CA GLU A 113 -1.08 -13.34 -16.82
C GLU A 113 -0.78 -12.52 -15.56
N PHE A 114 -0.09 -13.11 -14.58
CA PHE A 114 0.28 -12.46 -13.30
C PHE A 114 1.74 -12.04 -13.25
N GLY A 115 2.29 -11.61 -14.39
CA GLY A 115 3.59 -10.95 -14.41
C GLY A 115 3.50 -9.64 -13.65
N ILE A 116 3.98 -9.60 -12.40
CA ILE A 116 4.35 -8.34 -11.74
C ILE A 116 5.56 -7.80 -12.50
N SER A 117 5.29 -7.20 -13.66
CA SER A 117 6.19 -6.45 -14.52
C SER A 117 5.71 -5.00 -14.37
N SER A 118 6.49 -4.06 -13.85
CA SER A 118 7.87 -3.73 -14.22
C SER A 118 8.61 -3.00 -13.10
N ALA A 119 9.94 -2.91 -13.29
CA ALA A 119 10.94 -2.18 -12.51
C ALA A 119 10.80 -0.65 -12.61
#